data_AF-A0A094CBQ1-F1
#
_entry.id   AF-A0A094CBQ1-F1
#
_cell.length_a   1.000
_cell.length_b   1.000
_cell.length_c   1.000
_cell.angle_alpha   90.00
_cell.angle_beta   90.00
_cell.angle_gamma   90.00
#
_symmetry.space_group_name_H-M   'P 1'
#
loop_
_entity.id
_entity.type
_entity.pdbx_description
1 polymer ?
#
loop_
_entity_poly.entity_id
_entity_poly.type
_entity_poly.pdbx_seq_one_letter_code
_entity_poly.pdbx_strand_id
1 'polypeptide(L)'
;MHHVIANGPDSSWISVMCRASRFQITVSLDDLRGSSFEREYSQLVEEAGDSDNQDDDGCDALCSWIVKPCLAYFKERTPHVPTDLTFQGFYYPPTYHLKLVVSRHLPQYPHVSHIKASQVQIVTQISDEYDYMSEIPRQAIVGDGTVKFFKPSLDKAQVIREIDVQSRILNAGLKGKLRVAGVHSIVTSEDATMTIGLLFDLIPPFAEPMDSLQCKVAIEQHSKWKQQVIDIVTELHAHDIVWGDVHPGNIFVDKDSDAWLMDFGGGWIEEFVDSEIAGTKEGDLQGLGRIFDEWLSGDLDSE
;
A
#
# COMPACT_ATOMS: atom_id res chain seq x y z
N MET A 1 10.08 2.68 -34.01
CA MET A 1 10.48 3.17 -32.66
C MET A 1 11.83 2.49 -32.43
N HIS A 2 12.93 3.24 -32.22
CA HIS A 2 14.24 2.62 -32.05
C HIS A 2 14.32 2.06 -30.63
N HIS A 3 14.50 0.76 -30.51
CA HIS A 3 14.56 0.05 -29.24
C HIS A 3 15.95 -0.51 -29.06
N VAL A 4 16.51 -0.31 -27.87
CA VAL A 4 17.68 -1.07 -27.40
C VAL A 4 17.12 -2.03 -26.37
N ILE A 5 17.27 -3.32 -26.63
CA ILE A 5 16.88 -4.40 -25.75
C ILE A 5 18.17 -5.04 -25.26
N ALA A 6 18.30 -5.23 -23.95
CA ALA A 6 19.18 -6.27 -23.44
C ALA A 6 18.38 -7.16 -22.50
N ASN A 7 18.41 -8.44 -22.81
CA ASN A 7 17.75 -9.52 -22.10
C ASN A 7 18.79 -10.46 -21.50
N GLY A 8 18.57 -10.84 -20.25
CA GLY A 8 19.23 -11.94 -19.57
C GLY A 8 18.18 -12.94 -19.07
N PRO A 9 18.60 -14.09 -18.53
CA PRO A 9 17.69 -15.15 -18.10
C PRO A 9 16.69 -14.69 -17.02
N ASP A 10 17.08 -13.73 -16.19
CA ASP A 10 16.28 -13.29 -15.03
C ASP A 10 15.67 -11.89 -15.18
N SER A 11 16.07 -11.11 -16.20
CA SER A 11 15.54 -9.76 -16.41
C SER A 11 15.74 -9.26 -17.84
N SER A 12 14.86 -8.36 -18.25
CA SER A 12 14.98 -7.63 -19.52
C SER A 12 14.85 -6.14 -19.26
N TRP A 13 15.62 -5.34 -19.99
CA TRP A 13 15.43 -3.90 -20.02
C TRP A 13 15.32 -3.42 -21.46
N ILE A 14 14.42 -2.46 -21.67
CA ILE A 14 14.23 -1.80 -22.96
C ILE A 14 14.28 -0.28 -22.80
N SER A 15 14.82 0.40 -23.81
CA SER A 15 14.74 1.85 -23.92
C SER A 15 13.83 2.22 -25.08
N VAL A 16 12.82 3.05 -24.82
CA VAL A 16 11.86 3.50 -25.83
C VAL A 16 11.75 5.02 -25.83
N MET A 17 11.64 5.61 -27.02
CA MET A 17 11.43 7.05 -27.17
C MET A 17 9.95 7.33 -27.44
N CYS A 18 9.34 8.22 -26.66
CA CYS A 18 7.99 8.72 -26.91
C CYS A 18 7.99 10.24 -26.77
N ARG A 19 7.59 10.96 -27.83
CA ARG A 19 7.43 12.43 -27.85
C ARG A 19 8.61 13.19 -27.24
N ALA A 20 9.82 12.85 -27.70
CA ALA A 20 11.10 13.43 -27.23
C ALA A 20 11.45 13.16 -25.74
N SER A 21 10.78 12.20 -25.11
CA SER A 21 11.16 11.66 -23.80
C SER A 21 11.62 10.22 -23.94
N ARG A 22 12.58 9.81 -23.12
CA ARG A 22 13.07 8.43 -23.04
C ARG A 22 12.42 7.71 -21.87
N PHE A 23 11.95 6.49 -22.11
CA PHE A 23 11.46 5.59 -21.08
C PHE A 23 12.34 4.36 -21.06
N GLN A 24 12.97 4.10 -19.92
CA GLN A 24 13.73 2.89 -19.66
C GLN A 24 12.87 1.97 -18.82
N ILE A 25 12.47 0.84 -19.38
CA ILE A 25 11.52 -0.09 -18.77
C ILE A 25 12.25 -1.38 -18.43
N THR A 26 12.15 -1.80 -17.18
CA THR A 26 12.75 -3.05 -16.70
C THR A 26 11.65 -4.04 -16.29
N VAL A 27 11.86 -5.30 -16.62
CA VAL A 27 11.06 -6.44 -16.17
C VAL A 27 12.01 -7.44 -15.54
N SER A 28 11.65 -8.01 -14.39
CA SER A 28 12.39 -9.14 -13.81
C SER A 28 11.49 -10.35 -13.65
N LEU A 29 12.06 -11.53 -13.82
CA LEU A 29 11.34 -12.78 -13.64
C LEU A 29 10.82 -12.90 -12.20
N ASP A 30 11.58 -12.43 -11.21
CA ASP A 30 11.16 -12.37 -9.80
C ASP A 30 9.84 -11.60 -9.61
N ASP A 31 9.68 -10.45 -10.29
CA ASP A 31 8.44 -9.68 -10.25
C ASP A 31 7.29 -10.33 -11.05
N LEU A 32 7.57 -11.39 -11.82
CA LEU A 32 6.59 -12.16 -12.60
C LEU A 32 6.25 -13.55 -12.02
N ARG A 33 7.07 -14.08 -11.10
CA ARG A 33 6.88 -15.38 -10.41
C ARG A 33 5.51 -15.59 -9.77
N GLY A 34 4.85 -16.69 -10.13
CA GLY A 34 3.55 -17.09 -9.61
C GLY A 34 2.36 -16.41 -10.30
N SER A 35 2.55 -15.81 -11.49
CA SER A 35 1.43 -15.29 -12.29
C SER A 35 1.26 -15.93 -13.64
N SER A 36 0.11 -15.60 -14.27
CA SER A 36 -0.17 -15.90 -15.66
C SER A 36 0.85 -15.33 -16.65
N PHE A 37 1.61 -14.29 -16.28
CA PHE A 37 2.58 -13.63 -17.16
C PHE A 37 3.97 -14.27 -17.13
N GLU A 38 4.28 -15.06 -16.09
CA GLU A 38 5.60 -15.69 -15.91
C GLU A 38 5.99 -16.54 -17.12
N ARG A 39 5.10 -17.47 -17.50
CA ARG A 39 5.33 -18.40 -18.59
C ARG A 39 5.44 -17.70 -19.94
N GLU A 40 4.55 -16.75 -20.20
CA GLU A 40 4.54 -15.99 -21.45
C GLU A 40 5.83 -15.16 -21.59
N TYR A 41 6.26 -14.50 -20.52
CA TYR A 41 7.51 -13.74 -20.51
C TYR A 41 8.73 -14.64 -20.74
N SER A 42 8.84 -15.78 -20.05
CA SER A 42 9.95 -16.71 -20.25
C SER A 42 10.05 -17.21 -21.69
N GLN A 43 8.92 -17.52 -22.32
CA GLN A 43 8.88 -17.93 -23.73
C GLN A 43 9.37 -16.81 -24.66
N LEU A 44 8.89 -15.58 -24.45
CA LEU A 44 9.33 -14.43 -25.25
C LEU A 44 10.83 -14.12 -25.08
N VAL A 45 11.39 -14.33 -23.89
CA VAL A 45 12.83 -14.16 -23.63
C VAL A 45 13.66 -15.24 -24.33
N GLU A 46 13.19 -16.49 -24.34
CA GLU A 46 13.82 -17.59 -25.09
C GLU A 46 13.79 -17.33 -26.59
N GLU A 47 12.63 -16.94 -27.13
CA GLU A 47 12.46 -16.62 -28.56
C GLU A 47 13.31 -15.42 -29.01
N ALA A 48 13.44 -14.39 -28.15
CA ALA A 48 14.31 -13.25 -28.40
C ALA A 48 15.81 -13.57 -28.27
N GLY A 49 16.16 -14.66 -27.59
CA GLY A 49 17.54 -15.14 -27.45
C GLY A 49 17.97 -16.16 -28.50
N ASP A 50 17.04 -16.62 -29.35
CA ASP A 50 17.30 -17.64 -30.37
C ASP A 50 18.09 -17.04 -31.55
N SER A 51 19.36 -17.44 -31.65
CA SER A 51 20.26 -16.97 -32.71
C SER A 51 19.95 -17.52 -34.10
N ASP A 52 19.06 -18.52 -34.21
CA ASP A 52 18.62 -19.10 -35.48
C ASP A 52 17.44 -18.33 -36.10
N ASN A 53 16.80 -17.42 -35.35
CA ASN A 53 15.82 -16.46 -35.88
C ASN A 53 16.54 -15.38 -36.71
N GLN A 54 16.41 -15.48 -38.04
CA GLN A 54 17.05 -14.56 -38.99
C GLN A 54 16.36 -13.18 -39.05
N ASP A 55 15.13 -13.10 -38.54
CA ASP A 55 14.34 -11.88 -38.47
C ASP A 55 14.20 -11.48 -36.98
N ASP A 56 14.32 -10.19 -36.66
CA ASP A 56 14.29 -9.62 -35.28
C ASP A 56 12.90 -9.74 -34.61
N ASP A 57 12.06 -10.66 -35.10
CA ASP A 57 10.65 -10.87 -34.75
C ASP A 57 10.49 -11.24 -33.27
N GLY A 58 11.41 -12.03 -32.71
CA GLY A 58 11.41 -12.39 -31.29
C GLY A 58 11.68 -11.20 -30.37
N CYS A 59 12.67 -10.37 -30.71
CA CYS A 59 12.97 -9.13 -30.01
C CYS A 59 11.81 -8.13 -30.11
N ASP A 60 11.20 -7.99 -31.29
CA ASP A 60 10.06 -7.12 -31.52
C ASP A 60 8.82 -7.58 -30.74
N ALA A 61 8.57 -8.90 -30.68
CA ALA A 61 7.50 -9.48 -29.89
C ALA A 61 7.68 -9.19 -28.39
N LEU A 62 8.88 -9.45 -27.85
CA LEU A 62 9.21 -9.13 -26.46
C LEU A 62 9.10 -7.62 -26.18
N CYS A 63 9.60 -6.78 -27.09
CA CYS A 63 9.51 -5.32 -26.95
C CYS A 63 8.06 -4.85 -26.91
N SER A 64 7.24 -5.30 -27.85
CA SER A 64 5.82 -4.99 -27.93
C SER A 64 5.09 -5.40 -26.66
N TRP A 65 5.37 -6.60 -26.15
CA TRP A 65 4.80 -7.11 -24.90
C TRP A 65 5.13 -6.20 -23.70
N ILE A 66 6.40 -5.78 -23.57
CA ILE A 66 6.85 -4.89 -22.47
C ILE A 66 6.28 -3.46 -22.63
N VAL A 67 6.17 -2.93 -23.85
CA VAL A 67 5.72 -1.56 -24.10
C VAL A 67 4.22 -1.39 -23.94
N LYS A 68 3.43 -2.37 -24.38
CA LYS A 68 1.97 -2.31 -24.43
C LYS A 68 1.30 -1.83 -23.12
N PRO A 69 1.66 -2.32 -21.91
CA PRO A 69 1.07 -1.83 -20.66
C PRO A 69 1.44 -0.36 -20.34
N CYS A 70 2.55 0.15 -20.85
CA CYS A 70 3.04 1.50 -20.55
C CYS A 70 2.45 2.61 -21.44
N LEU A 71 1.71 2.25 -22.50
CA LEU A 71 1.26 3.22 -23.52
C LEU A 71 0.38 4.34 -22.97
N ALA A 72 -0.47 4.06 -21.97
CA ALA A 72 -1.28 5.08 -21.32
C ALA A 72 -0.41 6.07 -20.54
N TYR A 73 0.54 5.57 -19.75
CA TYR A 73 1.48 6.37 -18.98
C TYR A 73 2.35 7.26 -19.86
N PHE A 74 2.80 6.77 -21.01
CA PHE A 74 3.55 7.58 -21.97
C PHE A 74 2.74 8.79 -22.43
N LYS A 75 1.47 8.57 -22.81
CA LYS A 75 0.58 9.65 -23.28
C LYS A 75 0.34 10.70 -22.20
N GLU A 76 0.16 10.27 -20.96
CA GLU A 76 -0.06 11.15 -19.80
C GLU A 76 1.19 11.97 -19.47
N ARG A 77 2.37 11.35 -19.43
CA ARG A 77 3.63 12.03 -19.07
C ARG A 77 4.22 12.89 -20.18
N THR A 78 3.77 12.72 -21.42
CA THR A 78 4.24 13.50 -22.57
C THR A 78 3.07 14.20 -23.29
N PRO A 79 2.30 15.06 -22.59
CA PRO A 79 1.09 15.66 -23.17
C PRO A 79 1.42 16.65 -24.30
N HIS A 80 2.63 17.20 -24.29
CA HIS A 80 3.11 18.16 -25.28
C HIS A 80 4.34 17.61 -26.01
N VAL A 81 4.34 17.76 -27.33
CA VAL A 81 5.51 17.47 -28.17
C VAL A 81 6.26 18.79 -28.35
N PRO A 82 7.55 18.88 -27.97
CA PRO A 82 8.34 20.08 -28.22
C PRO A 82 8.37 20.39 -29.72
N THR A 83 8.01 21.62 -30.10
CA THR A 83 8.04 22.07 -31.51
C THR A 83 9.46 22.37 -31.98
N ASP A 84 10.35 22.77 -31.07
CA ASP A 84 11.74 23.13 -31.34
C ASP A 84 12.71 22.13 -30.68
N LEU A 85 12.65 20.86 -31.12
CA LEU A 85 13.54 19.82 -30.60
C LEU A 85 14.95 19.96 -31.18
N THR A 86 15.93 20.30 -30.33
CA THR A 86 17.35 20.34 -30.73
C THR A 86 17.95 18.93 -30.75
N PHE A 87 19.05 18.73 -31.49
CA PHE A 87 19.81 17.48 -31.42
C PHE A 87 20.28 17.18 -29.98
N GLN A 88 20.66 18.20 -29.22
CA GLN A 88 21.00 18.06 -27.80
C GLN A 88 19.80 17.50 -27.01
N GLY A 89 18.60 18.05 -27.20
CA GLY A 89 17.38 17.55 -26.55
C GLY A 89 16.97 16.16 -27.00
N PHE A 90 17.29 15.78 -28.24
CA PHE A 90 17.01 14.45 -28.77
C PHE A 90 17.94 13.36 -28.20
N TYR A 91 19.25 13.65 -28.09
CA TYR A 91 20.25 12.70 -27.56
C TYR A 91 20.31 12.69 -26.03
N TYR A 92 19.89 13.77 -25.38
CA TYR A 92 19.81 13.89 -23.91
C TYR A 92 18.38 14.23 -23.45
N PRO A 93 17.40 13.37 -23.77
CA PRO A 93 16.00 13.63 -23.43
C PRO A 93 15.75 13.43 -21.93
N PRO A 94 14.70 14.05 -21.37
CA PRO A 94 14.12 13.64 -20.10
C PRO A 94 13.92 12.12 -20.07
N THR A 95 14.46 11.47 -19.04
CA THR A 95 14.47 10.01 -18.94
C THR A 95 13.65 9.57 -17.75
N TYR A 96 12.68 8.69 -18.01
CA TYR A 96 11.82 8.08 -17.01
C TYR A 96 12.20 6.62 -16.86
N HIS A 97 12.43 6.18 -15.63
CA HIS A 97 12.73 4.79 -15.32
C HIS A 97 11.45 4.12 -14.81
N LEU A 98 11.05 3.04 -15.48
CA LEU A 98 9.86 2.27 -15.20
C LEU A 98 10.26 0.83 -14.87
N LYS A 99 9.53 0.23 -13.94
CA LYS A 99 9.66 -1.19 -13.62
C LYS A 99 8.28 -1.82 -13.77
N LEU A 100 8.16 -2.83 -14.63
CA LEU A 100 6.93 -3.62 -14.70
C LEU A 100 6.91 -4.61 -13.56
N VAL A 101 5.83 -4.55 -12.79
CA VAL A 101 5.51 -5.51 -11.75
C VAL A 101 4.13 -6.04 -12.05
N VAL A 102 3.88 -7.33 -11.82
CA VAL A 102 2.53 -7.84 -12.01
C VAL A 102 1.62 -7.24 -10.94
N SER A 103 0.44 -6.82 -11.38
CA SER A 103 -0.62 -6.27 -10.52
C SER A 103 -1.13 -7.26 -9.46
N ARG A 104 -0.49 -8.41 -9.25
CA ARG A 104 -0.69 -9.21 -8.04
C ARG A 104 -0.14 -8.54 -6.77
N HIS A 105 0.54 -7.40 -6.92
CA HIS A 105 0.90 -6.46 -5.83
C HIS A 105 0.23 -5.08 -5.95
N LEU A 106 -0.70 -4.91 -6.88
CA LEU A 106 -1.57 -3.73 -6.95
C LEU A 106 -2.99 -4.22 -7.20
N PRO A 107 -3.90 -4.17 -6.22
CA PRO A 107 -5.20 -4.82 -6.32
C PRO A 107 -5.90 -4.48 -7.64
N GLN A 108 -6.46 -5.52 -8.26
CA GLN A 108 -7.24 -5.45 -9.49
C GLN A 108 -8.52 -4.65 -9.20
N TYR A 109 -8.39 -3.32 -9.27
CA TYR A 109 -9.30 -2.30 -8.75
C TYR A 109 -9.62 -2.48 -7.25
N PRO A 110 -9.25 -1.54 -6.37
CA PRO A 110 -9.80 -1.60 -5.04
C PRO A 110 -11.31 -1.38 -5.18
N HIS A 111 -12.12 -2.28 -4.62
CA HIS A 111 -13.53 -2.00 -4.39
C HIS A 111 -13.73 -0.77 -3.45
N VAL A 112 -12.63 -0.22 -2.93
CA VAL A 112 -12.57 1.08 -2.28
C VAL A 112 -12.86 2.18 -3.28
N SER A 113 -13.88 2.98 -2.98
CA SER A 113 -14.27 4.11 -3.83
C SER A 113 -13.22 5.21 -3.82
N HIS A 114 -13.15 5.99 -4.89
CA HIS A 114 -12.32 7.19 -4.95
C HIS A 114 -13.19 8.43 -4.69
N ILE A 115 -12.64 9.41 -3.99
CA ILE A 115 -13.27 10.71 -3.77
C ILE A 115 -12.27 11.82 -4.12
N LYS A 116 -12.75 12.85 -4.81
CA LYS A 116 -11.90 14.01 -5.12
C LYS A 116 -11.71 14.85 -3.86
N ALA A 117 -10.53 15.39 -3.66
CA ALA A 117 -10.27 16.27 -2.51
C ALA A 117 -11.20 17.50 -2.46
N SER A 118 -11.67 18.00 -3.61
CA SER A 118 -12.66 19.07 -3.71
C SER A 118 -14.04 18.72 -3.11
N GLN A 119 -14.31 17.43 -2.89
CA GLN A 119 -15.54 16.90 -2.31
C GLN A 119 -15.41 16.58 -0.81
N VAL A 120 -14.24 16.84 -0.22
CA VAL A 120 -13.92 16.53 1.18
C VAL A 120 -13.65 17.83 1.92
N GLN A 121 -14.33 18.04 3.05
CA GLN A 121 -14.13 19.21 3.90
C GLN A 121 -13.28 18.85 5.11
N ILE A 122 -12.28 19.68 5.42
CA ILE A 122 -11.44 19.51 6.60
C ILE A 122 -12.24 19.87 7.86
N VAL A 123 -12.17 19.03 8.89
CA VAL A 123 -12.62 19.40 10.24
C VAL A 123 -11.46 20.11 10.93
N THR A 124 -11.59 21.42 11.12
CA THR A 124 -10.59 22.22 11.83
C THR A 124 -10.73 21.99 13.33
N GLN A 125 -9.75 21.34 13.96
CA GLN A 125 -9.60 21.38 15.42
C GLN A 125 -8.90 22.69 15.77
N ILE A 126 -9.60 23.60 16.44
CA ILE A 126 -8.99 24.79 17.01
C ILE A 126 -8.42 24.36 18.36
N SER A 127 -7.14 24.01 18.42
CA SER A 127 -6.41 23.91 19.69
C SER A 127 -5.66 25.21 19.96
N ASP A 128 -5.68 25.66 21.21
CA ASP A 128 -4.93 26.85 21.64
C ASP A 128 -3.41 26.60 21.76
N GLU A 129 -2.96 25.34 21.59
CA GLU A 129 -1.55 24.94 21.59
C GLU A 129 -1.02 24.79 20.16
N TYR A 130 0.04 25.53 19.86
CA TYR A 130 0.72 25.55 18.57
C TYR A 130 1.61 24.30 18.44
N ASP A 131 1.06 23.23 17.89
CA ASP A 131 1.79 22.04 17.48
C ASP A 131 1.94 22.03 15.96
N TYR A 132 3.16 22.18 15.45
CA TYR A 132 3.42 22.23 14.00
C TYR A 132 3.07 20.90 13.29
N MET A 133 2.96 19.79 14.03
CA MET A 133 2.49 18.50 13.51
C MET A 133 0.94 18.37 13.53
N SER A 134 0.24 19.27 14.22
CA SER A 134 -1.23 19.35 14.27
C SER A 134 -1.85 20.08 13.06
N GLU A 135 -1.03 20.59 12.12
CA GLU A 135 -1.53 21.25 10.89
C GLU A 135 -2.04 20.25 9.83
N ILE A 136 -1.70 18.96 9.94
CA ILE A 136 -2.25 17.94 9.04
C ILE A 136 -3.65 17.57 9.53
N PRO A 137 -4.71 17.82 8.73
CA PRO A 137 -6.07 17.43 9.10
C PRO A 137 -6.13 15.93 9.41
N ARG A 138 -6.70 15.54 10.55
CA ARG A 138 -6.93 14.11 10.86
C ARG A 138 -8.39 13.68 10.69
N GLN A 139 -9.28 14.64 10.48
CA GLN A 139 -10.70 14.40 10.32
C GLN A 139 -11.24 15.15 9.11
N ALA A 140 -12.17 14.52 8.42
CA ALA A 140 -12.78 15.09 7.24
C ALA A 140 -14.27 14.77 7.16
N ILE A 141 -15.06 15.69 6.61
CA ILE A 141 -16.48 15.52 6.31
C ILE A 141 -16.61 15.21 4.82
N VAL A 142 -17.33 14.13 4.49
CA VAL A 142 -17.65 13.76 3.11
C VAL A 142 -19.06 14.23 2.73
N GLY A 143 -19.45 14.12 1.45
CA GLY A 143 -20.65 14.77 0.90
C GLY A 143 -21.99 14.40 1.53
N ASP A 144 -22.08 13.31 2.30
CA ASP A 144 -23.28 12.92 3.07
C ASP A 144 -23.32 13.53 4.49
N GLY A 145 -22.31 14.32 4.87
CA GLY A 145 -22.17 14.95 6.18
C GLY A 145 -21.50 14.07 7.25
N THR A 146 -21.11 12.83 6.93
CA THR A 146 -20.43 11.95 7.87
C THR A 146 -18.96 12.33 8.06
N VAL A 147 -18.48 12.21 9.30
CA VAL A 147 -17.06 12.44 9.64
C VAL A 147 -16.28 11.13 9.45
N LYS A 148 -15.09 11.25 8.86
CA LYS A 148 -14.13 10.17 8.60
C LYS A 148 -12.77 10.55 9.17
N PHE A 149 -11.95 9.54 9.51
CA PHE A 149 -10.55 9.75 9.83
C PHE A 149 -9.73 9.88 8.54
N PHE A 150 -8.86 10.89 8.46
CA PHE A 150 -7.99 11.10 7.31
C PHE A 150 -6.55 10.73 7.65
N LYS A 151 -5.99 9.81 6.86
CA LYS A 151 -4.57 9.45 6.88
C LYS A 151 -3.89 10.03 5.63
N PRO A 152 -2.93 10.96 5.77
CA PRO A 152 -2.24 11.54 4.62
C PRO A 152 -1.37 10.49 3.91
N SER A 153 -1.22 10.62 2.59
CA SER A 153 -0.35 9.76 1.79
C SER A 153 1.12 10.21 1.85
N LEU A 154 1.71 10.20 3.05
CA LEU A 154 3.11 10.63 3.25
C LEU A 154 4.12 9.57 2.78
N ASP A 155 3.81 8.30 3.00
CA ASP A 155 4.62 7.16 2.58
C ASP A 155 3.87 6.32 1.55
N LYS A 156 4.44 6.22 0.35
CA LYS A 156 3.82 5.50 -0.77
C LYS A 156 3.72 3.99 -0.51
N ALA A 157 4.71 3.38 0.13
CA ALA A 157 4.72 1.94 0.40
C ALA A 157 3.65 1.58 1.43
N GLN A 158 3.53 2.37 2.51
CA GLN A 158 2.50 2.16 3.53
C GLN A 158 1.09 2.33 2.95
N VAL A 159 0.86 3.36 2.12
CA VAL A 159 -0.44 3.60 1.47
C VAL A 159 -0.82 2.45 0.53
N ILE A 160 0.12 1.95 -0.27
CA ILE A 160 -0.13 0.80 -1.15
C ILE A 160 -0.50 -0.44 -0.34
N ARG A 161 0.25 -0.72 0.74
CA ARG A 161 -0.01 -1.87 1.61
C ARG A 161 -1.38 -1.76 2.28
N GLU A 162 -1.71 -0.60 2.82
CA GLU A 162 -3.00 -0.35 3.46
C GLU A 162 -4.16 -0.59 2.47
N ILE A 163 -4.08 -0.03 1.25
CA ILE A 163 -5.10 -0.24 0.20
C ILE A 163 -5.21 -1.72 -0.17
N ASP A 164 -4.09 -2.44 -0.28
CA ASP A 164 -4.06 -3.86 -0.60
C ASP A 164 -4.77 -4.69 0.48
N VAL A 165 -4.35 -4.55 1.73
CA VAL A 165 -4.94 -5.29 2.86
C VAL A 165 -6.43 -5.00 2.99
N GLN A 166 -6.84 -3.75 2.88
CA GLN A 166 -8.25 -3.34 2.96
C GLN A 166 -9.09 -3.92 1.82
N SER A 167 -8.52 -3.98 0.61
CA SER A 167 -9.16 -4.63 -0.53
C SER A 167 -9.34 -6.13 -0.29
N ARG A 168 -8.35 -6.79 0.31
CA ARG A 168 -8.41 -8.22 0.64
C ARG A 168 -9.45 -8.52 1.73
N ILE A 169 -9.54 -7.68 2.77
CA ILE A 169 -10.57 -7.78 3.83
C ILE A 169 -11.97 -7.68 3.20
N LEU A 170 -12.17 -6.73 2.27
CA LEU A 170 -13.42 -6.55 1.57
C LEU A 170 -13.76 -7.76 0.67
N ASN A 171 -12.78 -8.25 -0.10
CA ASN A 171 -12.95 -9.40 -1.00
C ASN A 171 -13.21 -10.72 -0.26
N ALA A 172 -12.61 -10.90 0.91
CA ALA A 172 -12.90 -12.01 1.81
C ALA A 172 -14.29 -11.89 2.48
N GLY A 173 -15.00 -10.77 2.27
CA GLY A 173 -16.30 -10.52 2.88
C GLY A 173 -16.21 -10.37 4.40
N LEU A 174 -15.07 -9.88 4.90
CA LEU A 174 -14.78 -9.69 6.33
C LEU A 174 -15.15 -8.28 6.81
N LYS A 175 -15.39 -7.33 5.89
CA LYS A 175 -15.85 -5.97 6.23
C LYS A 175 -17.14 -6.04 7.06
N GLY A 176 -17.12 -5.43 8.24
CA GLY A 176 -18.24 -5.44 9.19
C GLY A 176 -18.41 -6.73 9.99
N LYS A 177 -17.63 -7.79 9.70
CA LYS A 177 -17.54 -9.01 10.53
C LYS A 177 -16.40 -8.95 11.53
N LEU A 178 -15.30 -8.30 11.14
CA LEU A 178 -14.15 -8.05 11.99
C LEU A 178 -14.16 -6.60 12.52
N ARG A 179 -13.68 -6.43 13.75
CA ARG A 179 -13.42 -5.12 14.37
C ARG A 179 -12.06 -4.60 13.91
N VAL A 180 -12.01 -4.14 12.67
CA VAL A 180 -10.82 -3.54 12.05
C VAL A 180 -11.19 -2.17 11.46
N ALA A 181 -10.22 -1.25 11.40
CA ALA A 181 -10.40 0.01 10.69
C ALA A 181 -10.84 -0.25 9.24
N GLY A 182 -11.99 0.28 8.82
CA GLY A 182 -12.48 0.12 7.45
C GLY A 182 -12.10 1.32 6.59
N VAL A 183 -11.40 1.10 5.47
CA VAL A 183 -11.24 2.18 4.48
C VAL A 183 -12.59 2.47 3.82
N HIS A 184 -12.95 3.76 3.84
CA HIS A 184 -14.10 4.32 3.14
C HIS A 184 -13.73 4.66 1.69
N SER A 185 -12.69 5.46 1.49
CA SER A 185 -12.29 5.94 0.17
C SER A 185 -10.85 6.39 0.06
N ILE A 186 -10.30 6.32 -1.15
CA ILE A 186 -9.02 6.95 -1.52
C ILE A 186 -9.28 8.40 -1.94
N VAL A 187 -8.57 9.34 -1.33
CA VAL A 187 -8.65 10.76 -1.69
C VAL A 187 -7.67 11.06 -2.80
N THR A 188 -8.15 11.58 -3.92
CA THR A 188 -7.32 11.93 -5.08
C THR A 188 -7.36 13.42 -5.40
N SER A 189 -6.37 13.90 -6.16
CA SER A 189 -6.44 15.18 -6.86
C SER A 189 -7.63 15.23 -7.82
N GLU A 190 -7.99 16.43 -8.28
CA GLU A 190 -9.13 16.67 -9.17
C GLU A 190 -9.01 15.91 -10.51
N ASP A 191 -7.78 15.78 -11.01
CA ASP A 191 -7.40 15.06 -12.22
C ASP A 191 -7.08 13.56 -11.97
N ALA A 192 -7.20 13.11 -10.72
CA ALA A 192 -6.88 11.76 -10.26
C ALA A 192 -5.43 11.29 -10.45
N THR A 193 -4.49 12.20 -10.72
CA THR A 193 -3.06 11.86 -10.93
C THR A 193 -2.28 11.68 -9.63
N MET A 194 -2.77 12.25 -8.52
CA MET A 194 -2.15 12.17 -7.20
C MET A 194 -3.10 11.55 -6.18
N THR A 195 -2.57 10.59 -5.40
CA THR A 195 -3.22 10.13 -4.16
C THR A 195 -2.83 11.09 -3.04
N ILE A 196 -3.82 11.73 -2.43
CA ILE A 196 -3.63 12.71 -1.36
C ILE A 196 -3.66 12.02 0.01
N GLY A 197 -4.48 10.98 0.16
CA GLY A 197 -4.59 10.22 1.39
C GLY A 197 -5.73 9.21 1.37
N LEU A 198 -6.04 8.67 2.54
CA LEU A 198 -7.08 7.67 2.75
C LEU A 198 -8.10 8.18 3.78
N LEU A 199 -9.37 7.91 3.53
CA LEU A 199 -10.45 8.12 4.50
C LEU A 199 -10.88 6.79 5.09
N PHE A 200 -10.95 6.73 6.41
CA PHE A 200 -11.41 5.58 7.19
C PHE A 200 -12.74 5.89 7.86
N ASP A 201 -13.59 4.86 7.95
CA ASP A 201 -14.75 4.89 8.82
C ASP A 201 -14.26 5.11 10.26
N LEU A 202 -14.88 6.05 10.99
CA LEU A 202 -14.57 6.24 12.40
C LEU A 202 -14.98 4.99 13.18
N ILE A 203 -14.06 4.48 13.99
CA ILE A 203 -14.39 3.54 15.05
C ILE A 203 -15.36 4.21 16.05
N PRO A 204 -16.07 3.43 16.89
CA PRO A 204 -17.01 3.99 17.84
C PRO A 204 -16.39 5.16 18.64
N PRO A 205 -17.14 6.25 18.86
CA PRO A 205 -16.66 7.35 19.70
C PRO A 205 -16.18 6.83 21.06
N PHE A 206 -15.14 7.47 21.61
CA PHE A 206 -14.52 7.12 22.91
C PHE A 206 -13.70 5.82 22.93
N ALA A 207 -13.18 5.40 21.78
CA ALA A 207 -12.20 4.32 21.76
C ALA A 207 -10.83 4.82 22.25
N GLU A 208 -10.26 4.12 23.23
CA GLU A 208 -8.97 4.44 23.84
C GLU A 208 -7.88 3.51 23.29
N PRO A 209 -6.67 4.02 22.99
CA PRO A 209 -5.58 3.14 22.61
C PRO A 209 -5.15 2.26 23.80
N MET A 210 -4.70 1.04 23.52
CA MET A 210 -4.29 0.06 24.54
C MET A 210 -3.10 0.56 25.38
N ASP A 211 -2.29 1.47 24.83
CA ASP A 211 -1.18 2.13 25.55
C ASP A 211 -1.63 3.16 26.60
N SER A 212 -2.92 3.50 26.63
CA SER A 212 -3.49 4.39 27.65
C SER A 212 -3.40 3.80 29.06
N LEU A 213 -3.23 4.67 30.05
CA LEU A 213 -3.24 4.27 31.47
C LEU A 213 -4.54 3.53 31.84
N GLN A 214 -5.67 3.97 31.29
CA GLN A 214 -6.98 3.36 31.50
C GLN A 214 -7.00 1.88 31.08
N CYS A 215 -6.39 1.56 29.94
CA CYS A 215 -6.30 0.19 29.45
C CYS A 215 -5.30 -0.64 30.26
N LYS A 216 -4.15 -0.07 30.61
CA LYS A 216 -3.13 -0.75 31.44
C LYS A 216 -3.67 -1.20 32.79
N VAL A 217 -4.43 -0.36 33.50
CA VAL A 217 -4.96 -0.69 34.84
C VAL A 217 -6.21 -1.58 34.81
N ALA A 218 -6.83 -1.81 33.64
CA ALA A 218 -8.02 -2.63 33.48
C ALA A 218 -7.70 -4.14 33.35
N ILE A 219 -6.93 -4.65 34.31
CA ILE A 219 -6.36 -6.01 34.31
C ILE A 219 -7.41 -7.10 34.04
N GLU A 220 -8.61 -6.95 34.62
CA GLU A 220 -9.70 -7.92 34.44
C GLU A 220 -10.13 -8.09 32.97
N GLN A 221 -9.91 -7.07 32.13
CA GLN A 221 -10.31 -7.06 30.72
C GLN A 221 -9.22 -7.59 29.78
N HIS A 222 -7.96 -7.68 30.24
CA HIS A 222 -6.83 -8.07 29.37
C HIS A 222 -7.03 -9.43 28.72
N SER A 223 -7.60 -10.39 29.46
CA SER A 223 -7.91 -11.72 28.92
C SER A 223 -8.96 -11.68 27.80
N LYS A 224 -10.00 -10.84 27.94
CA LYS A 224 -11.03 -10.61 26.92
C LYS A 224 -10.39 -10.00 25.67
N TRP A 225 -9.60 -8.94 25.83
CA TRP A 225 -8.97 -8.24 24.72
C TRP A 225 -7.96 -9.12 23.98
N LYS A 226 -7.16 -9.89 24.72
CA LYS A 226 -6.25 -10.88 24.15
C LYS A 226 -7.00 -11.84 23.24
N GLN A 227 -8.09 -12.44 23.72
CA GLN A 227 -8.88 -13.38 22.92
C GLN A 227 -9.47 -12.71 21.68
N GLN A 228 -10.05 -11.51 21.82
CA GLN A 228 -10.64 -10.79 20.69
C GLN A 228 -9.61 -10.45 19.60
N VAL A 229 -8.41 -10.02 20.00
CA VAL A 229 -7.34 -9.72 19.05
C VAL A 229 -6.83 -10.99 18.38
N ILE A 230 -6.64 -12.08 19.14
CA ILE A 230 -6.28 -13.39 18.58
C ILE A 230 -7.32 -13.85 17.56
N ASP A 231 -8.62 -13.73 17.87
CA ASP A 231 -9.69 -14.14 16.97
C ASP A 231 -9.66 -13.35 15.65
N ILE A 232 -9.44 -12.02 15.73
CA ILE A 232 -9.32 -11.16 14.55
C ILE A 232 -8.10 -11.55 13.72
N VAL A 233 -6.92 -11.67 14.33
CA VAL A 233 -5.67 -12.02 13.64
C VAL A 233 -5.75 -13.42 13.03
N THR A 234 -6.36 -14.37 13.74
CA THR A 234 -6.58 -15.74 13.24
C THR A 234 -7.46 -15.74 12.01
N GLU A 235 -8.57 -14.98 12.02
CA GLU A 235 -9.44 -14.87 10.85
C GLU A 235 -8.69 -14.20 9.68
N LEU A 236 -7.96 -13.10 9.92
CA LEU A 236 -7.13 -12.47 8.88
C LEU A 236 -6.14 -13.47 8.27
N HIS A 237 -5.41 -14.21 9.11
CA HIS A 237 -4.42 -15.19 8.69
C HIS A 237 -5.03 -16.36 7.92
N ALA A 238 -6.27 -16.76 8.23
CA ALA A 238 -6.99 -17.80 7.48
C ALA A 238 -7.30 -17.38 6.04
N HIS A 239 -7.35 -16.08 5.73
CA HIS A 239 -7.47 -15.51 4.38
C HIS A 239 -6.14 -14.99 3.82
N ASP A 240 -5.02 -15.46 4.39
CA ASP A 240 -3.64 -15.04 4.06
C ASP A 240 -3.35 -13.55 4.31
N ILE A 241 -4.20 -12.84 5.04
CA ILE A 241 -4.04 -11.42 5.34
C ILE A 241 -3.16 -11.28 6.59
N VAL A 242 -2.13 -10.45 6.52
CA VAL A 242 -1.22 -10.16 7.64
C VAL A 242 -1.54 -8.76 8.16
N TRP A 243 -1.60 -8.58 9.48
CA TRP A 243 -1.76 -7.26 10.09
C TRP A 243 -0.49 -6.44 9.85
N GLY A 244 0.64 -6.91 10.38
CA GLY A 244 1.97 -6.46 9.99
C GLY A 244 2.43 -5.12 10.54
N ASP A 245 1.72 -4.56 11.53
CA ASP A 245 2.16 -3.41 12.33
C ASP A 245 1.69 -3.55 13.79
N VAL A 246 2.15 -4.63 14.44
CA VAL A 246 1.66 -5.06 15.75
C VAL A 246 2.30 -4.26 16.87
N HIS A 247 1.52 -3.41 17.53
CA HIS A 247 1.88 -2.74 18.77
C HIS A 247 0.63 -2.24 19.53
N PRO A 248 0.71 -1.93 20.84
CA PRO A 248 -0.44 -1.48 21.63
C PRO A 248 -1.13 -0.23 21.09
N GLY A 249 -0.37 0.74 20.57
CA GLY A 249 -0.92 1.95 19.95
C GLY A 249 -1.81 1.71 18.71
N ASN A 250 -1.76 0.52 18.09
CA ASN A 250 -2.65 0.13 16.99
C ASN A 250 -3.82 -0.77 17.45
N ILE A 251 -3.97 -0.99 18.76
CA ILE A 251 -5.11 -1.68 19.35
C ILE A 251 -5.94 -0.66 20.11
N PHE A 252 -7.23 -0.55 19.77
CA PHE A 252 -8.15 0.38 20.42
C PHE A 252 -9.25 -0.39 21.14
N VAL A 253 -9.66 0.09 22.30
CA VAL A 253 -10.76 -0.48 23.08
C VAL A 253 -11.93 0.49 23.06
N ASP A 254 -13.07 0.04 22.55
CA ASP A 254 -14.28 0.86 22.50
C ASP A 254 -15.03 0.92 23.85
N LYS A 255 -16.10 1.71 23.91
CA LYS A 255 -16.94 1.90 25.10
C LYS A 255 -17.60 0.62 25.62
N ASP A 256 -17.77 -0.39 24.77
CA ASP A 256 -18.36 -1.69 25.10
C ASP A 256 -17.27 -2.70 25.54
N SER A 257 -16.04 -2.18 25.72
CA SER A 257 -14.82 -2.88 26.09
C SER A 257 -14.40 -3.93 25.07
N ASP A 258 -14.69 -3.69 23.80
CA ASP A 258 -14.27 -4.56 22.71
C ASP A 258 -13.03 -4.00 22.00
N ALA A 259 -12.08 -4.89 21.68
CA ALA A 259 -10.85 -4.55 21.01
C ALA A 259 -11.03 -4.46 19.48
N TRP A 260 -10.40 -3.44 18.90
CA TRP A 260 -10.31 -3.11 17.49
C TRP A 260 -8.85 -3.08 17.04
N LEU A 261 -8.57 -3.56 15.84
CA LEU A 261 -7.26 -3.41 15.20
C LEU A 261 -7.26 -2.26 14.20
N MET A 262 -6.22 -1.44 14.29
CA MET A 262 -5.98 -0.29 13.42
C MET A 262 -4.67 -0.49 12.65
N ASP A 263 -4.52 0.30 11.59
CA ASP A 263 -3.33 0.41 10.75
C ASP A 263 -2.83 -0.90 10.09
N PHE A 264 -2.86 -0.93 8.76
CA PHE A 264 -2.29 -2.00 7.94
C PHE A 264 -1.18 -1.48 7.04
N GLY A 265 -0.69 -0.25 7.28
CA GLY A 265 0.39 0.37 6.53
C GLY A 265 1.72 -0.36 6.69
N GLY A 266 1.83 -1.23 7.69
CA GLY A 266 3.04 -1.99 7.98
C GLY A 266 4.08 -1.16 8.72
N GLY A 267 5.04 -1.86 9.31
CA GLY A 267 6.04 -1.26 10.17
C GLY A 267 6.50 -2.30 11.17
N TRP A 268 7.37 -1.90 12.08
CA TRP A 268 7.62 -2.65 13.29
C TRP A 268 8.15 -1.73 14.39
N ILE A 269 7.93 -2.16 15.62
CA ILE A 269 8.57 -1.62 16.80
C ILE A 269 9.33 -2.79 17.42
N GLU A 270 10.64 -2.63 17.55
CA GLU A 270 11.57 -3.69 18.01
C GLU A 270 11.15 -4.33 19.34
N GLU A 271 10.54 -3.54 20.23
CA GLU A 271 9.99 -4.03 21.50
C GLU A 271 8.91 -5.10 21.30
N PHE A 272 8.07 -4.98 20.25
CA PHE A 272 6.93 -5.85 20.02
C PHE A 272 7.18 -6.92 18.95
N VAL A 273 7.96 -6.63 17.92
CA VAL A 273 8.22 -7.58 16.82
C VAL A 273 9.67 -7.47 16.35
N ASP A 274 10.32 -8.61 16.21
CA ASP A 274 11.67 -8.71 15.64
C ASP A 274 11.66 -8.33 14.15
N SER A 275 12.64 -7.52 13.75
CA SER A 275 12.73 -6.99 12.39
C SER A 275 12.76 -8.07 11.30
N GLU A 276 13.31 -9.24 11.60
CA GLU A 276 13.48 -10.38 10.69
C GLU A 276 12.15 -11.04 10.29
N ILE A 277 11.12 -10.92 11.15
CA ILE A 277 9.79 -11.49 10.94
C ILE A 277 8.70 -10.43 10.86
N ALA A 278 9.07 -9.15 10.83
CA ALA A 278 8.15 -8.03 10.64
C ALA A 278 7.33 -8.18 9.35
N GLY A 279 6.05 -7.83 9.41
CA GLY A 279 5.15 -7.94 8.25
C GLY A 279 4.81 -9.38 7.84
N THR A 280 5.03 -10.37 8.71
CA THR A 280 4.66 -11.78 8.49
C THR A 280 3.61 -12.26 9.50
N LYS A 281 2.97 -13.40 9.23
CA LYS A 281 2.06 -14.05 10.19
C LYS A 281 2.77 -14.43 11.49
N GLU A 282 4.02 -14.86 11.39
CA GLU A 282 4.84 -15.20 12.55
C GLU A 282 5.13 -13.96 13.40
N GLY A 283 5.46 -12.83 12.76
CA GLY A 283 5.62 -11.54 13.42
C GLY A 283 4.35 -11.07 14.12
N ASP A 284 3.18 -11.23 13.49
CA ASP A 284 1.90 -10.91 14.15
C ASP A 284 1.72 -11.72 15.44
N LEU A 285 1.93 -13.05 15.38
CA LEU A 285 1.78 -13.93 16.54
C LEU A 285 2.81 -13.64 17.64
N GLN A 286 4.06 -13.32 17.28
CA GLN A 286 5.07 -12.89 18.24
C GLN A 286 4.62 -11.62 18.96
N GLY A 287 4.17 -10.62 18.21
CA GLY A 287 3.71 -9.35 18.76
C GLY A 287 2.52 -9.51 19.72
N LEU A 288 1.58 -10.41 19.42
CA LEU A 288 0.49 -10.71 20.36
C LEU A 288 1.00 -11.28 21.69
N GLY A 289 2.00 -12.16 21.64
CA GLY A 289 2.66 -12.69 22.83
C GLY A 289 3.30 -11.56 23.65
N ARG A 290 4.14 -10.73 23.03
CA ARG A 290 4.83 -9.63 23.72
C ARG A 290 3.86 -8.61 24.30
N ILE A 291 2.79 -8.25 23.59
CA ILE A 291 1.82 -7.28 24.10
C ILE A 291 1.09 -7.81 25.34
N PHE A 292 0.51 -9.01 25.27
CA PHE A 292 -0.40 -9.48 26.31
C PHE A 292 0.27 -10.27 27.43
N ASP A 293 1.35 -11.00 27.14
CA ASP A 293 2.03 -11.86 28.11
C ASP A 293 3.23 -11.19 28.78
N GLU A 294 3.80 -10.15 28.18
CA GLU A 294 4.97 -9.44 28.70
C GLU A 294 4.65 -7.98 29.05
N TRP A 295 4.20 -7.20 28.07
CA TRP A 295 4.05 -5.74 28.21
C TRP A 295 2.85 -5.33 29.08
N LEU A 296 1.66 -5.94 28.90
CA LEU A 296 0.49 -5.70 29.78
C LEU A 296 0.62 -6.38 31.14
N SER A 297 1.43 -7.44 31.23
CA SER A 297 1.66 -8.20 32.47
C SER A 297 2.83 -7.66 33.29
N GLY A 298 3.63 -6.74 32.73
CA GLY A 298 4.75 -6.10 33.40
C GLY A 298 4.25 -5.24 34.56
N ASP A 299 4.93 -5.31 35.70
CA ASP A 299 4.57 -4.56 36.90
C ASP A 299 4.43 -3.06 36.56
N LEU A 300 3.33 -2.45 37.01
CA LEU A 300 3.11 -0.99 36.97
C LEU A 300 4.10 -0.21 37.88
N ASP A 301 5.17 -0.85 38.35
CA ASP A 301 6.14 -0.36 39.31
C ASP A 301 7.34 0.30 38.63
N SER A 302 7.10 1.33 37.82
CA SER A 302 8.12 2.37 37.58
C SER A 302 7.50 3.59 36.88
N GLU A 303 6.91 4.49 37.67
CA GLU A 303 7.18 5.94 37.65
C GLU A 303 6.57 6.62 38.89
#